data_AF-A0AAU5P4U2-F1
#
_entry.id   AF-A0AAU5P4U2-F1
#
_cell.length_a   1.000
_cell.length_b   1.000
_cell.length_c   1.000
_cell.angle_alpha   90.00
_cell.angle_beta   90.00
_cell.angle_gamma   90.00
#
_symmetry.space_group_name_H-M   'P 1'
#
loop_
_entity.id
_entity.type
_entity.pdbx_description
1 polymer ?
#
loop_
_entity_poly.entity_id
_entity_poly.type
_entity_poly.pdbx_seq_one_letter_code
_entity_poly.pdbx_strand_id
1 'polypeptide(L)'
;MSTTQTEKPEVSRSGSDTPTGEAGTTLPKKPPSPPQFILYLEGQAYANSLRQLTLWTHHVLLPVYGREVTSTAPWCARWWEHPEAVAQLHALWLAWGELTGPGSAVVGPASWHRDYLTTVMAALRDPQGPFAGCKPGMHRPKETPTVDVMDPFGPPPPPPPPPSVV
;
A
#
# COMPACT_ATOMS: atom_id res chain seq x y z
N MET A 1 25.91 -61.31 -16.17
CA MET A 1 25.82 -62.52 -17.01
C MET A 1 24.34 -62.77 -17.29
N SER A 2 23.84 -63.00 -18.50
CA SER A 2 24.40 -62.68 -19.81
C SER A 2 23.23 -62.43 -20.79
N THR A 3 23.53 -61.67 -21.83
CA THR A 3 22.64 -61.31 -22.94
C THR A 3 22.04 -62.54 -23.67
N THR A 4 20.84 -62.36 -24.23
CA THR A 4 20.58 -62.81 -25.60
C THR A 4 19.77 -61.76 -26.36
N GLN A 5 20.16 -61.54 -27.61
CA GLN A 5 19.67 -60.55 -28.57
C GLN A 5 19.35 -61.29 -29.89
N THR A 6 18.75 -60.60 -30.87
CA THR A 6 18.49 -60.98 -32.30
C THR A 6 16.97 -61.08 -32.55
N GLU A 7 16.35 -60.48 -33.59
CA GLU A 7 16.85 -60.22 -34.96
C GLU A 7 16.43 -58.85 -35.58
N LYS A 8 16.91 -58.59 -36.80
CA LYS A 8 16.83 -57.39 -37.68
C LYS A 8 15.71 -57.62 -38.77
N PRO A 9 15.51 -56.81 -39.85
CA PRO A 9 16.09 -55.51 -40.21
C PRO A 9 15.16 -54.40 -40.77
N GLU A 10 15.80 -53.21 -40.85
CA GLU A 10 15.60 -52.08 -41.80
C GLU A 10 14.24 -51.33 -41.73
N VAL A 11 14.00 -50.14 -42.33
CA VAL A 11 14.42 -49.52 -43.61
C VAL A 11 14.93 -48.05 -43.48
N SER A 12 15.49 -47.55 -44.60
CA SER A 12 16.00 -46.21 -44.96
C SER A 12 15.66 -44.94 -44.14
N ARG A 13 16.72 -44.14 -43.92
CA ARG A 13 16.68 -42.69 -43.65
C ARG A 13 16.44 -41.86 -44.92
N SER A 14 15.66 -40.79 -44.79
CA SER A 14 15.84 -39.48 -45.46
C SER A 14 14.77 -38.51 -44.87
N GLY A 15 15.03 -37.28 -44.42
CA GLY A 15 16.28 -36.52 -44.29
C GLY A 15 16.07 -35.29 -43.37
N SER A 16 17.15 -34.54 -43.11
CA SER A 16 17.22 -33.20 -42.47
C SER A 16 16.33 -32.15 -43.14
N ASP A 17 16.03 -30.96 -42.61
CA ASP A 17 16.18 -30.30 -41.29
C ASP A 17 15.30 -29.02 -41.38
N THR A 18 14.64 -28.57 -40.31
CA THR A 18 14.23 -27.15 -40.10
C THR A 18 13.77 -26.97 -38.64
N PRO A 19 13.83 -25.76 -38.06
CA PRO A 19 14.35 -25.61 -36.71
C PRO A 19 13.26 -25.78 -35.66
N THR A 20 13.64 -26.31 -34.50
CA THR A 20 12.86 -26.16 -33.28
C THR A 20 12.87 -24.68 -32.87
N GLY A 21 11.89 -23.92 -33.37
CA GLY A 21 11.57 -22.61 -32.82
C GLY A 21 11.15 -22.80 -31.37
N GLU A 22 11.94 -22.27 -30.44
CA GLU A 22 11.60 -22.27 -29.03
C GLU A 22 10.31 -21.45 -28.83
N ALA A 23 9.19 -22.16 -28.70
CA ALA A 23 7.89 -21.59 -28.37
C ALA A 23 7.91 -21.11 -26.90
N GLY A 24 8.60 -20.00 -26.66
CA GLY A 24 8.61 -19.29 -25.39
C GLY A 24 7.19 -18.95 -25.00
N THR A 25 6.61 -19.76 -24.13
CA THR A 25 5.25 -19.59 -23.62
C THR A 25 5.26 -18.40 -22.67
N THR A 26 5.09 -17.22 -23.25
CA THR A 26 4.89 -15.97 -22.52
C THR A 26 3.49 -16.01 -21.90
N LEU A 27 3.41 -16.56 -20.68
CA LEU A 27 2.22 -16.47 -19.85
C LEU A 27 1.77 -15.01 -19.78
N PRO A 28 0.48 -14.69 -20.00
CA PRO A 28 0.01 -13.32 -20.00
C PRO A 28 0.26 -12.68 -18.64
N LYS A 29 1.10 -11.65 -18.61
CA LYS A 29 1.42 -10.90 -17.39
C LYS A 29 0.14 -10.28 -16.85
N LYS A 30 -0.38 -10.83 -15.74
CA LYS A 30 -1.54 -10.29 -15.03
C LYS A 30 -1.34 -8.77 -14.85
N PRO A 31 -2.34 -7.92 -15.16
CA PRO A 31 -2.20 -6.48 -14.97
C PRO A 31 -1.80 -6.18 -13.52
N PRO A 32 -0.98 -5.15 -13.28
CA PRO A 32 -0.55 -4.80 -11.93
C PRO A 32 -1.77 -4.57 -11.05
N SER A 33 -1.74 -5.13 -9.84
CA SER A 33 -2.85 -4.95 -8.89
C SER A 33 -2.90 -3.47 -8.48
N PRO A 34 -4.11 -2.89 -8.33
CA PRO A 34 -4.26 -1.47 -8.03
C PRO A 34 -3.61 -1.11 -6.69
N PRO A 35 -3.10 0.12 -6.52
CA PRO A 35 -2.53 0.55 -5.26
C PRO A 35 -3.60 0.51 -4.16
N GLN A 36 -3.25 -0.07 -3.02
CA GLN A 36 -4.16 -0.20 -1.88
C GLN A 36 -4.04 0.96 -0.88
N PHE A 37 -2.89 1.63 -0.85
CA PHE A 37 -2.60 2.64 0.17
C PHE A 37 -3.26 3.98 -0.14
N ILE A 38 -3.91 4.58 0.86
CA ILE A 38 -4.83 5.72 0.69
C ILE A 38 -4.21 6.96 0.03
N LEU A 39 -2.89 7.17 0.17
CA LEU A 39 -2.19 8.29 -0.47
C LEU A 39 -2.08 8.18 -2.01
N TYR A 40 -2.40 7.03 -2.58
CA TYR A 40 -2.45 6.79 -4.04
C TYR A 40 -3.88 6.63 -4.56
N LEU A 41 -4.90 6.87 -3.73
CA LEU A 41 -6.30 6.78 -4.11
C LEU A 41 -6.86 8.17 -4.41
N GLU A 42 -7.71 8.24 -5.42
CA GLU A 42 -8.39 9.48 -5.83
C GLU A 42 -9.91 9.30 -5.86
N GLY A 43 -10.63 10.43 -5.84
CA GLY A 43 -12.08 10.50 -6.03
C GLY A 43 -12.87 9.54 -5.14
N GLN A 44 -13.71 8.70 -5.77
CA GLN A 44 -14.56 7.73 -5.06
C GLN A 44 -13.77 6.61 -4.37
N ALA A 45 -12.60 6.23 -4.88
CA ALA A 45 -11.77 5.21 -4.23
C ALA A 45 -11.22 5.73 -2.89
N TYR A 46 -10.73 6.97 -2.88
CA TYR A 46 -10.30 7.66 -1.67
C TYR A 46 -11.46 7.81 -0.66
N ALA A 47 -12.61 8.30 -1.11
CA ALA A 47 -13.78 8.51 -0.24
C ALA A 47 -14.27 7.20 0.41
N ASN A 48 -14.30 6.11 -0.34
CA ASN A 48 -14.68 4.79 0.17
C ASN A 48 -13.67 4.23 1.18
N SER A 49 -12.37 4.33 0.89
CA SER A 49 -11.30 3.92 1.82
C SER A 49 -11.35 4.75 3.12
N LEU A 50 -11.43 6.09 3.03
CA LEU A 50 -11.53 6.97 4.19
C LEU A 50 -12.77 6.66 5.05
N ARG A 51 -13.91 6.32 4.42
CA ARG A 51 -15.12 5.88 5.14
C ARG A 51 -14.90 4.55 5.89
N GLN A 52 -14.29 3.56 5.24
CA GLN A 52 -13.98 2.27 5.89
C GLN A 52 -13.00 2.44 7.05
N LEU A 53 -11.92 3.21 6.82
CA LEU A 53 -10.95 3.57 7.84
C LEU A 53 -11.62 4.31 9.02
N THR A 54 -12.59 5.16 8.75
CA THR A 54 -13.35 5.88 9.79
C THR A 54 -14.16 4.93 10.65
N LEU A 55 -14.93 4.03 10.04
CA LEU A 55 -15.70 3.03 10.78
C LEU A 55 -14.80 2.11 11.61
N TRP A 56 -13.69 1.64 11.05
CA TRP A 56 -12.73 0.82 11.80
C TRP A 56 -12.06 1.61 12.95
N THR A 57 -11.65 2.85 12.70
CA THR A 57 -11.02 3.69 13.74
C THR A 57 -11.99 3.97 14.88
N HIS A 58 -13.25 4.30 14.59
CA HIS A 58 -14.26 4.64 15.58
C HIS A 58 -14.83 3.43 16.34
N HIS A 59 -14.98 2.27 15.69
CA HIS A 59 -15.65 1.11 16.28
C HIS A 59 -14.70 -0.03 16.70
N VAL A 60 -13.44 -0.03 16.25
CA VAL A 60 -12.44 -1.06 16.59
C VAL A 60 -11.23 -0.46 17.28
N LEU A 61 -10.53 0.50 16.66
CA LEU A 61 -9.27 1.02 17.21
C LEU A 61 -9.50 1.81 18.51
N LEU A 62 -10.35 2.83 18.49
CA LEU A 62 -10.53 3.73 19.64
C LEU A 62 -11.18 3.07 20.87
N PRO A 63 -12.23 2.24 20.75
CA PRO A 63 -12.85 1.61 21.93
C PRO A 63 -11.92 0.65 22.67
N VAL A 64 -10.95 0.04 21.96
CA VAL A 64 -10.04 -0.98 22.53
C VAL A 64 -8.68 -0.40 22.90
N TYR A 65 -8.11 0.49 22.07
CA TYR A 65 -6.73 0.96 22.20
C TYR A 65 -6.59 2.48 22.39
N GLY A 66 -7.70 3.23 22.32
CA GLY A 66 -7.68 4.69 22.32
C GLY A 66 -7.07 5.31 23.58
N ARG A 67 -7.36 4.77 24.77
CA ARG A 67 -6.97 5.28 26.10
C ARG A 67 -7.43 6.73 26.37
N GLU A 68 -7.40 7.15 27.64
CA GLU A 68 -7.74 8.51 28.05
C GLU A 68 -6.90 9.57 27.33
N VAL A 69 -7.51 10.67 26.89
CA VAL A 69 -6.81 11.77 26.20
C VAL A 69 -6.19 12.72 27.23
N THR A 70 -4.89 12.95 27.14
CA THR A 70 -4.14 13.85 28.05
C THR A 70 -3.30 14.85 27.26
N SER A 71 -2.70 15.83 27.94
CA SER A 71 -1.75 16.77 27.33
C SER A 71 -0.47 16.09 26.82
N THR A 72 -0.06 14.98 27.43
CA THR A 72 1.11 14.17 27.03
C THR A 72 0.74 13.04 26.06
N ALA A 73 -0.56 12.85 25.79
CA ALA A 73 -1.06 11.84 24.87
C ALA A 73 -2.34 12.35 24.17
N PRO A 74 -2.22 13.30 23.22
CA PRO A 74 -3.37 13.93 22.55
C PRO A 74 -4.07 12.99 21.57
N TRP A 75 -5.36 13.24 21.33
CA TRP A 75 -6.12 12.69 20.21
C TRP A 75 -6.99 13.79 19.59
N CYS A 76 -7.06 13.85 18.27
CA CYS A 76 -7.94 14.79 17.58
C CYS A 76 -9.26 14.12 17.18
N ALA A 77 -10.40 14.69 17.60
CA ALA A 77 -11.71 14.21 17.18
C ALA A 77 -11.94 14.32 15.65
N ARG A 78 -11.23 15.24 14.98
CA ARG A 78 -11.20 15.44 13.52
C ARG A 78 -9.90 14.88 12.91
N TRP A 79 -9.48 13.69 13.32
CA TRP A 79 -8.19 13.11 12.90
C TRP A 79 -8.04 12.96 11.37
N TRP A 80 -9.15 12.84 10.63
CA TRP A 80 -9.17 12.75 9.16
C TRP A 80 -8.72 14.04 8.46
N GLU A 81 -8.63 15.17 9.19
CA GLU A 81 -8.05 16.43 8.70
C GLU A 81 -6.54 16.55 8.99
N HIS A 82 -5.91 15.50 9.51
CA HIS A 82 -4.46 15.39 9.65
C HIS A 82 -3.95 14.33 8.65
N PRO A 83 -3.39 14.70 7.48
CA PRO A 83 -3.01 13.75 6.43
C PRO A 83 -2.05 12.66 6.90
N GLU A 84 -1.10 13.00 7.77
CA GLU A 84 -0.20 12.02 8.40
C GLU A 84 -0.96 10.99 9.25
N ALA A 85 -1.97 11.43 10.02
CA ALA A 85 -2.78 10.51 10.81
C ALA A 85 -3.62 9.58 9.92
N VAL A 86 -4.17 10.09 8.81
CA VAL A 86 -4.87 9.28 7.80
C VAL A 86 -3.92 8.21 7.23
N ALA A 87 -2.69 8.58 6.85
CA ALA A 87 -1.70 7.65 6.33
C ALA A 87 -1.29 6.57 7.35
N GLN A 88 -0.95 6.98 8.58
CA GLN A 88 -0.55 6.10 9.69
C GLN A 88 -1.67 5.11 10.07
N LEU A 89 -2.90 5.61 10.24
CA LEU A 89 -4.06 4.78 10.57
C LEU A 89 -4.41 3.82 9.43
N HIS A 90 -4.31 4.25 8.16
CA HIS A 90 -4.56 3.37 7.02
C HIS A 90 -3.52 2.26 6.91
N ALA A 91 -2.23 2.56 7.14
CA ALA A 91 -1.18 1.54 7.17
C ALA A 91 -1.43 0.51 8.29
N LEU A 92 -1.80 0.98 9.49
CA LEU A 92 -2.16 0.14 10.62
C LEU A 92 -3.38 -0.75 10.33
N TRP A 93 -4.39 -0.21 9.65
CA TRP A 93 -5.60 -0.93 9.25
C TRP A 93 -5.34 -2.00 8.19
N LEU A 94 -4.48 -1.73 7.19
CA LEU A 94 -4.04 -2.74 6.22
C LEU A 94 -3.30 -3.89 6.92
N ALA A 95 -2.35 -3.57 7.82
CA ALA A 95 -1.64 -4.58 8.60
C ALA A 95 -2.59 -5.40 9.51
N TRP A 96 -3.64 -4.77 10.04
CA TRP A 96 -4.68 -5.46 10.80
C TRP A 96 -5.47 -6.44 9.92
N GLY A 97 -5.87 -6.02 8.72
CA GLY A 97 -6.58 -6.88 7.77
C GLY A 97 -5.78 -8.12 7.38
N GLU A 98 -4.48 -7.96 7.07
CA GLU A 98 -3.58 -9.06 6.71
C GLU A 98 -3.32 -10.01 7.89
N LEU A 99 -2.98 -9.48 9.06
CA LEU A 99 -2.51 -10.28 10.21
C LEU A 99 -3.64 -10.79 11.12
N THR A 100 -4.89 -10.36 10.93
CA THR A 100 -6.05 -10.82 11.72
C THR A 100 -7.21 -11.32 10.87
N GLY A 101 -7.11 -11.23 9.53
CA GLY A 101 -8.13 -11.68 8.60
C GLY A 101 -8.23 -13.22 8.48
N PRO A 102 -9.26 -13.73 7.78
CA PRO A 102 -9.41 -15.16 7.52
C PRO A 102 -8.19 -15.74 6.79
N GLY A 103 -7.64 -16.84 7.32
CA GLY A 103 -6.44 -17.49 6.76
C GLY A 103 -5.11 -16.95 7.32
N SER A 104 -5.13 -15.90 8.15
CA SER A 104 -3.94 -15.47 8.91
C SER A 104 -3.50 -16.52 9.94
N ALA A 105 -2.24 -16.47 10.35
CA ALA A 105 -1.70 -17.35 11.38
C ALA A 105 -2.32 -17.04 12.75
N VAL A 106 -2.47 -18.04 13.62
CA VAL A 106 -3.05 -17.88 14.99
C VAL A 106 -2.29 -16.83 15.83
N VAL A 107 -0.98 -16.67 15.59
CA VAL A 107 -0.13 -15.65 16.25
C VAL A 107 -0.19 -14.27 15.59
N GLY A 108 -0.85 -14.13 14.43
CA GLY A 108 -0.94 -12.91 13.64
C GLY A 108 -1.44 -11.68 14.43
N PRO A 109 -2.50 -11.78 15.25
CA PRO A 109 -2.91 -10.70 16.13
C PRO A 109 -1.81 -10.24 17.11
N ALA A 110 -1.01 -11.16 17.65
CA ALA A 110 0.09 -10.81 18.55
C ALA A 110 1.23 -10.09 17.81
N SER A 111 1.57 -10.54 16.60
CA SER A 111 2.51 -9.85 15.70
C SER A 111 2.01 -8.43 15.35
N TRP A 112 0.72 -8.28 15.02
CA TRP A 112 0.14 -6.97 14.72
C TRP A 112 0.28 -5.96 15.87
N HIS A 113 0.04 -6.41 17.12
CA HIS A 113 0.22 -5.59 18.32
C HIS A 113 1.68 -5.14 18.52
N ARG A 114 2.62 -6.09 18.36
CA ARG A 114 4.06 -5.90 18.58
C ARG A 114 4.67 -4.98 17.52
N ASP A 115 4.39 -5.25 16.24
CA ASP A 115 5.14 -4.70 15.13
C ASP A 115 4.53 -3.40 14.58
N TYR A 116 3.21 -3.19 14.72
CA TYR A 116 2.49 -2.08 14.08
C TYR A 116 1.73 -1.20 15.08
N LEU A 117 0.83 -1.78 15.88
CA LEU A 117 -0.08 -1.02 16.75
C LEU A 117 0.69 -0.11 17.72
N THR A 118 1.67 -0.67 18.44
CA THR A 118 2.39 0.06 19.49
C THR A 118 3.12 1.27 18.92
N THR A 119 3.81 1.09 17.79
CA THR A 119 4.56 2.16 17.10
C THR A 119 3.64 3.25 16.55
N VAL A 120 2.57 2.87 15.84
CA VAL A 120 1.62 3.83 15.24
C VAL A 120 0.87 4.60 16.33
N MET A 121 0.38 3.92 17.37
CA MET A 121 -0.30 4.61 18.47
C MET A 121 0.64 5.51 19.26
N ALA A 122 1.91 5.13 19.45
CA ALA A 122 2.90 6.01 20.08
C ALA A 122 3.12 7.29 19.26
N ALA A 123 3.33 7.18 17.94
CA ALA A 123 3.54 8.33 17.06
C ALA A 123 2.32 9.27 16.97
N LEU A 124 1.12 8.71 16.80
CA LEU A 124 -0.14 9.49 16.76
C LEU A 124 -0.41 10.22 18.08
N ARG A 125 -0.10 9.56 19.20
CA ARG A 125 -0.31 10.07 20.56
C ARG A 125 0.91 10.82 21.11
N ASP A 126 1.93 11.11 20.29
CA ASP A 126 3.07 11.91 20.75
C ASP A 126 2.63 13.38 20.96
N PRO A 127 3.03 14.06 22.05
CA PRO A 127 2.67 15.46 22.28
C PRO A 127 3.28 16.44 21.26
N GLN A 128 4.25 16.02 20.44
CA GLN A 128 4.81 16.72 19.28
C GLN A 128 4.35 16.14 17.93
N GLY A 129 3.59 15.04 17.95
CA GLY A 129 3.11 14.33 16.76
C GLY A 129 1.93 15.01 16.01
N PRO A 130 1.21 14.24 15.17
CA PRO A 130 0.16 14.75 14.28
C PRO A 130 -0.96 15.52 14.99
N PHE A 131 -1.27 15.15 16.23
CA PHE A 131 -2.30 15.80 17.06
C PHE A 131 -1.74 16.84 18.04
N ALA A 132 -0.45 17.19 17.97
CA ALA A 132 0.14 18.19 18.85
C ALA A 132 -0.58 19.53 18.75
N GLY A 133 -1.07 20.03 19.88
CA GLY A 133 -1.88 21.24 19.99
C GLY A 133 -3.39 21.06 19.80
N CYS A 134 -3.88 19.87 19.43
CA CYS A 134 -5.31 19.54 19.54
C CYS A 134 -5.69 19.26 21.00
N LYS A 135 -6.96 19.49 21.35
CA LYS A 135 -7.54 19.25 22.69
C LYS A 135 -8.94 18.66 22.56
N PRO A 136 -9.54 18.08 23.61
CA PRO A 136 -10.97 17.76 23.62
C PRO A 136 -11.81 18.98 23.17
N GLY A 137 -12.63 18.80 22.13
CA GLY A 137 -13.44 19.86 21.54
C GLY A 137 -12.70 20.88 20.64
N MET A 138 -11.38 20.74 20.40
CA MET A 138 -10.60 21.71 19.62
C MET A 138 -9.58 21.03 18.68
N HIS A 139 -9.71 21.32 17.39
CA HIS A 139 -8.79 20.90 16.34
C HIS A 139 -7.83 22.03 15.97
N ARG A 140 -6.55 21.71 15.83
CA ARG A 140 -5.50 22.60 15.33
C ARG A 140 -5.03 22.11 13.95
N PRO A 141 -5.25 22.87 12.86
CA PRO A 141 -4.66 22.58 11.56
C PRO A 141 -3.13 22.53 11.60
N LYS A 142 -2.52 21.81 10.66
CA LYS A 142 -1.07 21.71 10.51
C LYS A 142 -0.65 22.39 9.22
N GLU A 143 0.36 23.25 9.33
CA GLU A 143 1.03 23.86 8.18
C GLU A 143 2.08 22.88 7.64
N THR A 144 2.10 22.69 6.33
CA THR A 144 3.14 21.90 5.65
C THR A 144 4.42 22.72 5.54
N PRO A 145 5.61 22.14 5.77
CA PRO A 145 6.88 22.79 5.47
C PRO A 145 6.94 23.26 4.01
N THR A 146 7.51 24.44 3.77
CA THR A 146 7.72 24.99 2.43
C THR A 146 8.92 24.33 1.74
N VAL A 147 8.84 24.21 0.41
CA VAL A 147 9.96 23.81 -0.46
C VAL A 147 10.21 24.89 -1.50
N ASP A 148 11.47 25.18 -1.81
CA ASP A 148 11.85 26.27 -2.72
C ASP A 148 11.42 26.02 -4.17
N VAL A 149 11.49 24.74 -4.61
CA VAL A 149 11.06 24.28 -5.93
C VAL A 149 10.37 22.91 -5.75
N MET A 150 9.17 22.75 -6.30
CA MET A 150 8.39 21.51 -6.16
C MET A 150 8.96 20.35 -7.00
N ASP A 151 9.42 20.65 -8.22
CA ASP A 151 10.08 19.68 -9.10
C ASP A 151 11.33 20.32 -9.75
N PRO A 152 12.48 20.32 -9.05
CA PRO A 152 13.74 20.89 -9.58
C PRO A 152 14.38 20.04 -10.69
N PHE A 153 13.86 18.85 -10.98
CA PHE A 153 14.37 17.93 -12.01
C PHE A 153 13.33 17.59 -13.09
N GLY A 154 12.21 18.34 -13.12
CA GLY A 154 11.12 18.14 -14.05
C GLY A 154 11.52 18.40 -15.51
N PRO A 155 10.74 17.88 -16.47
CA PRO A 155 10.94 18.21 -17.88
C PRO A 155 10.79 19.72 -18.09
N PRO A 156 11.59 20.34 -18.98
CA PRO A 156 11.45 21.76 -19.29
C PRO A 156 10.03 22.05 -19.81
N PRO A 157 9.47 23.25 -19.53
CA PRO A 157 8.14 23.60 -20.00
C PRO A 157 8.06 23.52 -21.53
N PRO A 158 6.93 23.08 -22.10
CA PRO A 158 6.77 23.02 -23.54
C PRO A 158 6.92 24.43 -24.15
N PRO A 159 7.46 24.54 -25.38
CA PRO A 159 7.55 25.82 -26.07
C PRO A 159 6.15 26.43 -26.26
N PRO A 160 6.02 27.77 -26.26
CA PRO A 160 4.74 28.43 -26.47
C PRO A 160 4.15 28.08 -27.84
N PRO A 161 2.82 28.02 -27.98
CA PRO A 161 2.18 27.80 -29.28
C PRO A 161 2.56 28.92 -30.26
N PRO A 162 2.67 28.62 -31.58
CA PRO A 162 2.94 29.64 -32.58
C PRO A 162 1.81 30.68 -32.60
N PRO A 163 2.10 31.95 -32.97
CA PRO A 163 1.08 32.97 -33.08
C PRO A 163 0.05 32.57 -34.14
N SER A 164 -1.24 32.77 -33.83
CA SER A 164 -2.31 32.56 -34.79
C SER A 164 -2.14 33.51 -35.98
N VAL A 165 -1.99 32.95 -37.18
CA VAL A 165 -2.02 33.73 -38.42
C VAL A 165 -3.46 34.18 -38.64
N VAL A 166 -3.64 35.48 -38.85
CA VAL A 166 -4.91 36.16 -39.20
C VAL A 166 -4.89 36.51 -40.68
#